data_AF-A0A923MC67-F1
#
_entry.id   AF-A0A923MC67-F1
#
_cell.length_a   1.000
_cell.length_b   1.000
_cell.length_c   1.000
_cell.angle_alpha   90.00
_cell.angle_beta   90.00
_cell.angle_gamma   90.00
#
_symmetry.space_group_name_H-M   'P 1'
#
loop_
_entity.id
_entity.type
_entity.pdbx_description
1 polymer ?
#
loop_
_entity_poly.entity_id
_entity_poly.type
_entity_poly.pdbx_seq_one_letter_code
_entity_poly.pdbx_strand_id
1 'polypeptide(L)'
;MRAALRHFLLLLACSALSGPASFAFAGEPRTPHQVIADLRQQMYLIGDTTGSLEEFVQAEQQAGRAIRDTINAGGAARLVEKNREGQTPLMAAAFMGYSRVIDELLKSAEVRKSIDDAGPRGLTAWLYTSMAPRQAMWVCNPKLVESPSSLVPLLATQYYYRLSVENPYRKSRLLLEQAGARPDPDRARQIWHDLCIVHDGLARARIQGARDTLDAVLAEGAESLTRYIAEQHSRIKAAGITESDIGSYTIVDKKGGPGGIEVTLHRTDGKWVMVENDKGATDFRTSSNKELLELVHSFPGDIPLLFEIACIQNAGQAFCRLNKKDDPTKVGYALVRLATGEPIAQSLRRLTPPAKSASSLDALR
;
A
#
# COMPACT_ATOMS: atom_id res chain seq x y z
N MET A 1 50.45 44.42 26.65
CA MET A 1 49.79 43.55 25.65
C MET A 1 48.44 43.17 26.19
N ARG A 2 47.44 43.94 25.77
CA ARG A 2 46.01 43.84 26.13
C ARG A 2 45.28 43.36 24.86
N ALA A 3 44.13 42.71 25.05
CA ALA A 3 43.18 42.24 24.04
C ALA A 3 43.40 40.81 23.53
N ALA A 4 42.82 39.83 24.24
CA ALA A 4 42.24 38.60 23.67
C ALA A 4 41.58 37.75 24.78
N LEU A 5 40.60 38.29 25.53
CA LEU A 5 39.83 37.46 26.47
C LEU A 5 38.49 38.11 26.82
N ARG A 6 37.59 38.26 25.84
CA ARG A 6 36.26 38.86 26.11
C ARG A 6 35.16 38.45 25.11
N HIS A 7 35.17 37.23 24.58
CA HIS A 7 34.15 36.80 23.60
C HIS A 7 33.53 35.40 23.84
N PHE A 8 33.70 34.78 25.01
CA PHE A 8 33.20 33.41 25.25
C PHE A 8 32.09 33.27 26.30
N LEU A 9 31.45 34.36 26.73
CA LEU A 9 30.52 34.32 27.87
C LEU A 9 29.24 35.17 27.68
N LEU A 10 28.71 35.20 26.45
CA LEU A 10 27.48 35.95 26.13
C LEU A 10 26.65 35.32 24.98
N LEU A 11 26.55 33.98 24.96
CA LEU A 11 25.70 33.23 24.01
C LEU A 11 24.96 32.07 24.70
N LEU A 12 24.48 32.26 25.93
CA LEU A 12 23.83 31.19 26.71
C LEU A 12 22.57 31.64 27.48
N ALA A 13 21.83 32.63 26.95
CA ALA A 13 20.64 33.16 27.62
C ALA A 13 19.50 33.61 26.67
N CYS A 14 19.32 32.98 25.50
CA CYS A 14 18.21 33.32 24.60
C CYS A 14 17.61 32.11 23.84
N SER A 15 17.58 30.93 24.47
CA SER A 15 17.01 29.70 23.86
C SER A 15 15.79 29.15 24.59
N ALA A 16 15.29 29.83 25.61
CA ALA A 16 14.05 29.46 26.29
C ALA A 16 13.01 30.55 26.01
N LEU A 17 12.18 30.36 24.99
CA LEU A 17 10.83 30.94 24.78
C LEU A 17 10.32 30.86 23.31
N SER A 18 10.93 30.06 22.44
CA SER A 18 10.34 29.70 21.14
C SER A 18 9.61 28.36 21.21
N GLY A 19 8.63 28.27 22.11
CA GLY A 19 7.55 27.29 21.93
C GLY A 19 6.76 27.69 20.68
N PRO A 20 6.37 26.75 19.79
CA PRO A 20 5.52 27.10 18.67
C PRO A 20 4.25 27.74 19.24
N ALA A 21 4.02 29.02 18.92
CA ALA A 21 2.77 29.69 19.24
C ALA A 21 1.66 28.93 18.50
N SER A 22 0.99 28.01 19.19
CA SER A 22 -0.24 27.41 18.71
C SER A 22 -1.29 28.51 18.73
N PHE A 23 -1.44 29.21 17.61
CA PHE A 23 -2.60 30.05 17.36
C PHE A 23 -3.82 29.12 17.37
N ALA A 24 -4.51 29.06 18.50
CA ALA A 24 -5.82 28.44 18.60
C ALA A 24 -6.80 29.34 17.84
N PHE A 25 -6.83 29.21 16.51
CA PHE A 25 -8.01 29.62 15.77
C PHE A 25 -9.15 28.78 16.35
N ALA A 26 -10.12 29.44 16.98
CA ALA A 26 -11.41 28.86 17.32
C ALA A 26 -12.14 28.60 15.99
N GLY A 27 -11.64 27.61 15.24
CA GLY A 27 -12.27 27.13 14.01
C GLY A 27 -13.63 26.55 14.36
N GLU A 28 -14.57 26.66 13.43
CA GLU A 28 -15.89 26.07 13.60
C GLU A 28 -15.76 24.58 13.98
N PRO A 29 -16.60 24.07 14.91
CA PRO A 29 -16.57 22.67 15.27
C PRO A 29 -16.79 21.78 14.04
N ARG A 30 -15.83 20.87 13.80
CA ARG A 30 -15.86 19.92 12.68
C ARG A 30 -17.17 19.13 12.67
N THR A 31 -17.74 18.91 11.48
CA THR A 31 -18.90 18.03 11.31
C THR A 31 -18.49 16.57 11.52
N PRO A 32 -19.42 15.67 11.87
CA PRO A 32 -19.16 14.23 11.90
C PRO A 32 -18.58 13.67 10.59
N HIS A 33 -19.04 14.13 9.42
CA HIS A 33 -18.43 13.71 8.14
C HIS A 33 -17.00 14.21 7.96
N GLN A 34 -16.68 15.43 8.42
CA GLN A 34 -15.31 15.93 8.40
C GLN A 34 -14.41 15.07 9.28
N VAL A 35 -14.86 14.68 10.49
CA VAL A 35 -14.11 13.76 11.35
C VAL A 35 -13.84 12.42 10.67
N ILE A 36 -14.83 11.84 10.00
CA ILE A 36 -14.68 10.56 9.26
C ILE A 36 -13.75 10.72 8.04
N ALA A 37 -13.83 11.84 7.33
CA ALA A 37 -12.97 12.13 6.18
C ALA A 37 -11.51 12.34 6.60
N ASP A 38 -11.28 13.08 7.70
CA ASP A 38 -9.96 13.27 8.31
C ASP A 38 -9.38 11.91 8.74
N LEU A 39 -10.19 11.07 9.40
CA LEU A 39 -9.77 9.72 9.79
C LEU A 39 -9.36 8.89 8.57
N ARG A 40 -10.11 8.92 7.46
CA ARG A 40 -9.73 8.24 6.22
C ARG A 40 -8.37 8.68 5.70
N GLN A 41 -8.08 9.97 5.72
CA GLN A 41 -6.77 10.47 5.31
C GLN A 41 -5.67 10.00 6.26
N GLN A 42 -5.93 10.01 7.57
CA GLN A 42 -4.98 9.52 8.57
C GLN A 42 -4.72 8.02 8.44
N MET A 43 -5.75 7.19 8.20
CA MET A 43 -5.57 5.76 7.94
C MET A 43 -4.68 5.52 6.71
N TYR A 44 -4.86 6.29 5.63
CA TYR A 44 -4.00 6.19 4.46
C TYR A 44 -2.54 6.49 4.83
N LEU A 45 -2.28 7.61 5.53
CA LEU A 45 -0.94 8.01 5.94
C LEU A 45 -0.27 6.98 6.86
N ILE A 46 -1.00 6.42 7.82
CA ILE A 46 -0.48 5.34 8.69
C ILE A 46 -0.12 4.13 7.83
N GLY A 47 -1.00 3.72 6.92
CA GLY A 47 -0.78 2.59 6.02
C GLY A 47 0.40 2.76 5.06
N ASP A 48 0.64 3.98 4.61
CA ASP A 48 1.73 4.34 3.68
C ASP A 48 3.09 4.49 4.39
N THR A 49 3.09 4.72 5.71
CA THR A 49 4.31 4.98 6.49
C THR A 49 4.68 3.83 7.43
N THR A 50 3.85 3.55 8.43
CA THR A 50 4.16 2.60 9.52
C THR A 50 3.45 1.26 9.37
N GLY A 51 2.24 1.26 8.81
CA GLY A 51 1.35 0.10 8.78
C GLY A 51 0.95 -0.42 10.17
N SER A 52 1.20 0.36 11.25
CA SER A 52 1.02 -0.09 12.63
C SER A 52 -0.44 -0.21 13.01
N LEU A 53 -0.87 -1.42 13.40
CA LEU A 53 -2.23 -1.67 13.89
C LEU A 53 -2.56 -0.79 15.10
N GLU A 54 -1.59 -0.55 15.99
CA GLU A 54 -1.80 0.29 17.17
C GLU A 54 -2.14 1.74 16.77
N GLU A 55 -1.39 2.30 15.82
CA GLU A 55 -1.64 3.67 15.33
C GLU A 55 -3.00 3.78 14.61
N PHE A 56 -3.37 2.77 13.81
CA PHE A 56 -4.72 2.71 13.23
C PHE A 56 -5.80 2.74 14.30
N VAL A 57 -5.66 1.92 15.35
CA VAL A 57 -6.61 1.86 16.47
C VAL A 57 -6.65 3.19 17.22
N GLN A 58 -5.51 3.83 17.47
CA GLN A 58 -5.43 5.13 18.14
C GLN A 58 -6.10 6.23 17.31
N ALA A 59 -5.89 6.26 16.00
CA ALA A 59 -6.53 7.21 15.08
C ALA A 59 -8.07 7.03 15.10
N GLU A 60 -8.55 5.79 15.03
CA GLU A 60 -9.99 5.50 15.10
C GLU A 60 -10.61 5.91 16.45
N GLN A 61 -9.89 5.66 17.56
CA GLN A 61 -10.31 6.10 18.90
C GLN A 61 -10.37 7.64 19.00
N GLN A 62 -9.41 8.35 18.41
CA GLN A 62 -9.42 9.82 18.40
C GLN A 62 -10.61 10.36 17.61
N ALA A 63 -10.93 9.78 16.46
CA ALA A 63 -12.12 10.12 15.71
C ALA A 63 -13.40 9.83 16.51
N GLY A 64 -13.47 8.68 17.19
CA GLY A 64 -14.58 8.34 18.09
C GLY A 64 -14.76 9.38 19.21
N ARG A 65 -13.67 9.84 19.84
CA ARG A 65 -13.73 10.93 20.84
C ARG A 65 -14.31 12.23 20.25
N ALA A 66 -13.87 12.63 19.06
CA ALA A 66 -14.40 13.83 18.41
C ALA A 66 -15.91 13.72 18.09
N ILE A 67 -16.40 12.53 17.73
CA ILE A 67 -17.85 12.27 17.59
C ILE A 67 -18.56 12.40 18.94
N ARG A 68 -18.00 11.82 20.00
CA ARG A 68 -18.55 11.93 21.35
C ARG A 68 -18.63 13.38 21.83
N ASP A 69 -17.61 14.19 21.56
CA ASP A 69 -17.61 15.60 21.91
C ASP A 69 -18.72 16.36 21.18
N THR A 70 -18.99 16.01 19.91
CA THR A 70 -20.11 16.56 19.14
C THR A 70 -21.47 16.19 19.76
N ILE A 71 -21.63 14.93 20.22
CA ILE A 71 -22.83 14.48 20.93
C ILE A 71 -23.01 15.30 22.22
N ASN A 72 -21.96 15.42 23.03
CA ASN A 72 -21.99 16.11 24.32
C ASN A 72 -22.28 17.62 24.18
N ALA A 73 -21.87 18.24 23.08
CA ALA A 73 -22.15 19.64 22.77
C ALA A 73 -23.58 19.90 22.27
N GLY A 74 -24.48 18.90 22.30
CA GLY A 74 -25.86 19.03 21.80
C GLY A 74 -25.96 19.01 20.26
N GLY A 75 -24.90 18.60 19.56
CA GLY A 75 -24.84 18.55 18.10
C GLY A 75 -25.59 17.36 17.47
N ALA A 76 -26.59 16.80 18.15
CA ALA A 76 -27.23 15.53 17.76
C ALA A 76 -27.84 15.57 16.35
N ALA A 77 -28.42 16.72 15.94
CA ALA A 77 -28.96 16.89 14.59
C ALA A 77 -27.90 16.71 13.48
N ARG A 78 -26.64 17.06 13.75
CA ARG A 78 -25.53 16.92 12.78
C ARG A 78 -25.11 15.45 12.58
N LEU A 79 -25.51 14.55 13.49
CA LEU A 79 -25.16 13.12 13.43
C LEU A 79 -26.00 12.33 12.43
N VAL A 80 -27.11 12.91 11.96
CA VAL A 80 -28.03 12.29 10.98
C VAL A 80 -28.12 13.08 9.67
N GLU A 81 -27.41 14.20 9.57
CA GLU A 81 -27.32 15.00 8.35
C GLU A 81 -26.75 14.15 7.21
N LYS A 82 -27.24 14.31 5.99
CA LYS A 82 -26.68 13.60 4.82
C LYS A 82 -25.63 14.47 4.15
N ASN A 83 -24.50 13.89 3.76
CA ASN A 83 -23.52 14.57 2.91
C ASN A 83 -24.04 14.72 1.46
N ARG A 84 -23.18 15.25 0.57
CA ARG A 84 -23.51 15.43 -0.86
C ARG A 84 -23.80 14.12 -1.58
N GLU A 85 -23.24 13.02 -1.08
CA GLU A 85 -23.47 11.67 -1.55
C GLU A 85 -24.72 11.03 -0.89
N GLY A 86 -25.52 11.79 -0.14
CA GLY A 86 -26.74 11.29 0.49
C GLY A 86 -26.50 10.32 1.65
N GLN A 87 -25.28 10.26 2.20
CA GLN A 87 -24.89 9.38 3.29
C GLN A 87 -24.95 10.10 4.64
N THR A 88 -25.54 9.45 5.65
CA THR A 88 -25.37 9.86 7.04
C THR A 88 -23.94 9.56 7.53
N PRO A 89 -23.45 10.18 8.62
CA PRO A 89 -22.19 9.82 9.24
C PRO A 89 -22.08 8.32 9.55
N LEU A 90 -23.18 7.70 9.99
CA LEU A 90 -23.23 6.26 10.26
C LEU A 90 -22.96 5.44 8.98
N MET A 91 -23.57 5.82 7.85
CA MET A 91 -23.31 5.17 6.56
C MET A 91 -21.87 5.37 6.08
N ALA A 92 -21.31 6.57 6.24
CA ALA A 92 -19.93 6.86 5.85
C ALA A 92 -18.92 6.05 6.69
N ALA A 93 -19.14 5.96 8.01
CA ALA A 93 -18.32 5.12 8.89
C ALA A 93 -18.48 3.63 8.57
N ALA A 94 -19.71 3.16 8.29
CA ALA A 94 -20.02 1.79 7.87
C ALA A 94 -19.36 1.42 6.54
N PHE A 95 -19.37 2.32 5.55
CA PHE A 95 -18.68 2.13 4.28
C PHE A 95 -17.18 1.89 4.47
N MET A 96 -16.57 2.59 5.43
CA MET A 96 -15.14 2.46 5.77
C MET A 96 -14.84 1.34 6.78
N GLY A 97 -15.86 0.74 7.42
CA GLY A 97 -15.66 -0.29 8.46
C GLY A 97 -15.12 0.25 9.79
N TYR A 98 -15.29 1.55 10.08
CA TYR A 98 -14.78 2.18 11.32
C TYR A 98 -15.66 1.86 12.53
N SER A 99 -15.54 0.62 13.02
CA SER A 99 -16.33 0.07 14.13
C SER A 99 -16.36 0.91 15.40
N ARG A 100 -15.28 1.59 15.79
CA ARG A 100 -15.25 2.46 16.99
C ARG A 100 -15.98 3.77 16.77
N VAL A 101 -15.90 4.31 15.56
CA VAL A 101 -16.69 5.50 15.18
C VAL A 101 -18.18 5.14 15.17
N ILE A 102 -18.53 3.96 14.65
CA ILE A 102 -19.91 3.44 14.68
C ILE A 102 -20.40 3.26 16.11
N ASP A 103 -19.61 2.66 17.00
CA ASP A 103 -19.96 2.48 18.42
C ASP A 103 -20.27 3.83 19.10
N GLU A 104 -19.47 4.87 18.86
CA GLU A 104 -19.74 6.21 19.41
C GLU A 104 -20.98 6.87 18.78
N LEU A 105 -21.18 6.77 17.47
CA LEU A 105 -22.37 7.28 16.79
C LEU A 105 -23.65 6.64 17.34
N LEU A 106 -23.64 5.33 17.57
CA LEU A 106 -24.78 4.56 18.08
C LEU A 106 -25.12 4.87 19.55
N LYS A 107 -24.39 5.74 20.24
CA LYS A 107 -24.77 6.24 21.58
C LYS A 107 -25.81 7.36 21.51
N SER A 108 -25.98 8.02 20.36
CA SER A 108 -27.06 9.00 20.14
C SER A 108 -28.40 8.32 19.84
N ALA A 109 -29.46 8.78 20.50
CA ALA A 109 -30.81 8.29 20.27
C ALA A 109 -31.33 8.65 18.87
N GLU A 110 -30.94 9.82 18.35
CA GLU A 110 -31.27 10.29 17.01
C GLU A 110 -30.68 9.36 15.95
N VAL A 111 -29.41 8.98 16.09
CA VAL A 111 -28.74 8.03 15.18
C VAL A 111 -29.44 6.67 15.21
N ARG A 112 -29.82 6.17 16.38
CA ARG A 112 -30.57 4.90 16.50
C ARG A 112 -31.94 4.97 15.83
N LYS A 113 -32.64 6.10 15.97
CA LYS A 113 -33.95 6.31 15.33
C LYS A 113 -33.85 6.28 13.80
N SER A 114 -32.73 6.74 13.25
CA SER A 114 -32.44 6.74 11.81
C SER A 114 -31.51 5.59 11.37
N ILE A 115 -31.38 4.51 12.14
CA ILE A 115 -30.37 3.47 11.89
C ILE A 115 -30.56 2.75 10.55
N ASP A 116 -31.83 2.62 10.14
CA ASP A 116 -32.25 2.01 8.87
C ASP A 116 -32.53 3.04 7.77
N ASP A 117 -32.20 4.32 7.99
CA ASP A 117 -32.27 5.31 6.91
C ASP A 117 -31.43 4.80 5.74
N ALA A 118 -31.90 5.08 4.53
CA ALA A 118 -31.23 4.69 3.30
C ALA A 118 -30.65 5.91 2.59
N GLY A 119 -29.43 5.73 2.07
CA GLY A 119 -28.78 6.66 1.17
C GLY A 119 -29.18 6.38 -0.29
N PRO A 120 -28.36 6.84 -1.26
CA PRO A 120 -28.58 6.52 -2.66
C PRO A 120 -28.62 5.01 -2.91
N ARG A 121 -29.49 4.59 -3.84
CA ARG A 121 -29.70 3.18 -4.21
C ARG A 121 -30.26 2.29 -3.08
N GLY A 122 -30.77 2.89 -2.01
CA GLY A 122 -31.37 2.15 -0.90
C GLY A 122 -30.35 1.56 0.07
N LEU A 123 -29.12 2.10 0.11
CA LEU A 123 -28.04 1.59 0.95
C LEU A 123 -28.16 2.10 2.38
N THR A 124 -28.41 1.20 3.33
CA THR A 124 -28.33 1.46 4.78
C THR A 124 -26.90 1.24 5.30
N ALA A 125 -26.62 1.65 6.53
CA ALA A 125 -25.34 1.36 7.19
C ALA A 125 -25.07 -0.16 7.26
N TRP A 126 -26.09 -0.96 7.58
CA TRP A 126 -25.96 -2.43 7.63
C TRP A 126 -25.58 -3.02 6.27
N LEU A 127 -26.21 -2.55 5.19
CA LEU A 127 -25.88 -2.98 3.82
C LEU A 127 -24.44 -2.62 3.44
N TYR A 128 -23.97 -1.42 3.80
CA TYR A 128 -22.56 -1.04 3.58
C TYR A 128 -21.60 -1.98 4.31
N THR A 129 -21.86 -2.31 5.57
CA THR A 129 -20.98 -3.23 6.31
C THR A 129 -20.96 -4.62 5.68
N SER A 130 -22.10 -5.11 5.18
CA SER A 130 -22.23 -6.44 4.57
C SER A 130 -21.55 -6.59 3.21
N MET A 131 -21.24 -5.48 2.53
CA MET A 131 -20.50 -5.49 1.26
C MET A 131 -18.99 -5.30 1.43
N ALA A 132 -18.51 -5.01 2.64
CA ALA A 132 -17.11 -4.72 2.96
C ALA A 132 -16.34 -3.93 1.86
N PRO A 133 -16.80 -2.73 1.43
CA PRO A 133 -16.30 -2.09 0.22
C PRO A 133 -14.78 -1.96 0.16
N ARG A 134 -14.11 -1.67 1.28
CA ARG A 134 -12.65 -1.48 1.33
C ARG A 134 -11.84 -2.78 1.24
N GLN A 135 -12.47 -3.94 1.37
CA GLN A 135 -11.84 -5.26 1.27
C GLN A 135 -12.35 -6.10 0.09
N ALA A 136 -13.37 -5.64 -0.62
CA ALA A 136 -13.95 -6.37 -1.74
C ALA A 136 -14.08 -5.55 -3.02
N MET A 137 -13.70 -4.27 -3.03
CA MET A 137 -13.86 -3.43 -4.21
C MET A 137 -13.15 -3.99 -5.45
N TRP A 138 -11.99 -4.62 -5.29
CA TRP A 138 -11.25 -5.23 -6.42
C TRP A 138 -11.91 -6.51 -6.96
N VAL A 139 -12.76 -7.18 -6.18
CA VAL A 139 -13.61 -8.27 -6.69
C VAL A 139 -14.70 -7.68 -7.58
N CYS A 140 -15.26 -6.54 -7.17
CA CYS A 140 -16.35 -5.86 -7.87
C CYS A 140 -15.91 -5.06 -9.10
N ASN A 141 -14.69 -4.55 -9.06
CA ASN A 141 -14.10 -3.75 -10.11
C ASN A 141 -12.60 -4.08 -10.23
N PRO A 142 -12.24 -5.14 -10.98
CA PRO A 142 -10.86 -5.56 -11.15
C PRO A 142 -9.99 -4.49 -11.82
N LYS A 143 -10.58 -3.53 -12.55
CA LYS A 143 -9.80 -2.40 -13.11
C LYS A 143 -9.17 -1.51 -12.04
N LEU A 144 -9.64 -1.59 -10.79
CA LEU A 144 -8.99 -0.89 -9.68
C LEU A 144 -7.55 -1.35 -9.46
N VAL A 145 -7.26 -2.62 -9.72
CA VAL A 145 -5.90 -3.15 -9.56
C VAL A 145 -4.98 -2.80 -10.74
N GLU A 146 -5.54 -2.28 -11.83
CA GLU A 146 -4.80 -1.79 -12.99
C GLU A 146 -4.34 -0.33 -12.82
N SER A 147 -4.95 0.41 -11.88
CA SER A 147 -4.65 1.82 -11.62
C SER A 147 -3.90 1.99 -10.30
N PRO A 148 -2.59 2.30 -10.32
CA PRO A 148 -1.80 2.50 -9.10
C PRO A 148 -2.41 3.57 -8.18
N SER A 149 -2.94 4.67 -8.72
CA SER A 149 -3.55 5.73 -7.91
C SER A 149 -4.83 5.31 -7.18
N SER A 150 -5.52 4.29 -7.70
CA SER A 150 -6.69 3.70 -7.04
C SER A 150 -6.31 2.57 -6.09
N LEU A 151 -5.34 1.75 -6.50
CA LEU A 151 -4.90 0.57 -5.76
C LEU A 151 -4.08 0.93 -4.53
N VAL A 152 -3.12 1.86 -4.63
CA VAL A 152 -2.19 2.17 -3.53
C VAL A 152 -2.94 2.59 -2.27
N PRO A 153 -3.93 3.52 -2.30
CA PRO A 153 -4.68 3.85 -1.11
C PRO A 153 -5.52 2.70 -0.54
N LEU A 154 -5.97 1.77 -1.39
CA LEU A 154 -6.66 0.56 -0.95
C LEU A 154 -5.69 -0.39 -0.24
N LEU A 155 -4.51 -0.63 -0.81
CA LEU A 155 -3.47 -1.50 -0.25
C LEU A 155 -2.89 -0.97 1.06
N ALA A 156 -2.56 0.33 1.12
CA ALA A 156 -2.02 0.98 2.31
C ALA A 156 -2.93 0.74 3.52
N THR A 157 -4.25 0.80 3.32
CA THR A 157 -5.22 0.59 4.41
C THR A 157 -5.53 -0.88 4.71
N GLN A 158 -4.98 -1.86 3.98
CA GLN A 158 -5.28 -3.28 4.23
C GLN A 158 -4.73 -3.81 5.56
N TYR A 159 -3.65 -3.22 6.08
CA TYR A 159 -3.10 -3.60 7.38
C TYR A 159 -4.13 -3.46 8.50
N TYR A 160 -4.91 -2.38 8.51
CA TYR A 160 -6.01 -2.18 9.45
C TYR A 160 -6.98 -3.36 9.47
N TYR A 161 -7.44 -3.81 8.30
CA TYR A 161 -8.45 -4.87 8.24
C TYR A 161 -7.89 -6.28 8.45
N ARG A 162 -6.65 -6.54 8.02
CA ARG A 162 -6.02 -7.86 8.06
C ARG A 162 -5.37 -8.17 9.40
N LEU A 163 -4.84 -7.17 10.08
CA LEU A 163 -4.13 -7.35 11.36
C LEU A 163 -5.07 -7.22 12.57
N SER A 164 -6.24 -6.62 12.40
CA SER A 164 -7.24 -6.55 13.48
C SER A 164 -7.66 -7.96 13.91
N VAL A 165 -7.61 -8.23 15.22
CA VAL A 165 -8.03 -9.51 15.83
C VAL A 165 -9.46 -9.89 15.41
N GLU A 166 -10.35 -8.89 15.38
CA GLU A 166 -11.68 -9.00 14.82
C GLU A 166 -11.76 -8.10 13.59
N ASN A 167 -12.22 -8.64 12.46
CA ASN A 167 -12.34 -7.85 11.23
C ASN A 167 -13.27 -6.64 11.46
N PRO A 168 -12.86 -5.41 11.12
CA PRO A 168 -13.63 -4.21 11.42
C PRO A 168 -15.05 -4.19 10.82
N TYR A 169 -15.28 -4.81 9.65
CA TYR A 169 -16.62 -4.91 9.08
C TYR A 169 -17.54 -5.88 9.85
N ARG A 170 -17.00 -7.03 10.31
CA ARG A 170 -17.76 -7.97 11.16
C ARG A 170 -18.20 -7.30 12.45
N LYS A 171 -17.28 -6.61 13.11
CA LYS A 171 -17.55 -5.84 14.32
C LYS A 171 -18.59 -4.73 14.07
N SER A 172 -18.43 -3.99 12.98
CA SER A 172 -19.36 -2.92 12.59
C SER A 172 -20.77 -3.45 12.37
N ARG A 173 -20.92 -4.57 11.65
CA ARG A 173 -22.22 -5.20 11.42
C ARG A 173 -22.87 -5.66 12.72
N LEU A 174 -22.09 -6.30 13.60
CA LEU A 174 -22.56 -6.75 14.91
C LEU A 174 -23.06 -5.58 15.77
N LEU A 175 -22.32 -4.46 15.82
CA LEU A 175 -22.74 -3.26 16.56
C LEU A 175 -24.05 -2.69 16.03
N LEU A 176 -24.23 -2.66 14.70
CA LEU A 176 -25.47 -2.19 14.08
C LEU A 176 -26.66 -3.09 14.43
N GLU A 177 -26.49 -4.41 14.34
CA GLU A 177 -27.53 -5.40 14.70
C GLU A 177 -27.90 -5.30 16.19
N GLN A 178 -26.92 -5.18 17.08
CA GLN A 178 -27.14 -4.97 18.52
C GLN A 178 -27.87 -3.66 18.83
N ALA A 179 -27.69 -2.64 17.99
CA ALA A 179 -28.41 -1.37 18.10
C ALA A 179 -29.79 -1.38 17.43
N GLY A 180 -30.22 -2.51 16.86
CA GLY A 180 -31.55 -2.70 16.26
C GLY A 180 -31.64 -2.44 14.76
N ALA A 181 -30.52 -2.32 14.05
CA ALA A 181 -30.54 -2.27 12.58
C ALA A 181 -31.15 -3.56 12.02
N ARG A 182 -32.01 -3.44 11.00
CA ARG A 182 -32.65 -4.62 10.41
C ARG A 182 -31.73 -5.30 9.38
N PRO A 183 -31.34 -6.58 9.60
CA PRO A 183 -30.59 -7.33 8.61
C PRO A 183 -31.41 -7.57 7.35
N ASP A 184 -30.77 -7.46 6.18
CA ASP A 184 -31.38 -7.79 4.89
C ASP A 184 -30.35 -8.50 3.99
N PRO A 185 -30.06 -9.80 4.26
CA PRO A 185 -29.02 -10.52 3.54
C PRO A 185 -29.35 -10.74 2.06
N ASP A 186 -30.65 -10.90 1.72
CA ASP A 186 -31.10 -11.01 0.33
C ASP A 186 -30.83 -9.73 -0.45
N ARG A 187 -31.17 -8.58 0.14
CA ARG A 187 -30.85 -7.29 -0.47
C ARG A 187 -29.36 -7.04 -0.56
N ALA A 188 -28.57 -7.44 0.44
CA ALA A 188 -27.11 -7.33 0.38
C ALA A 188 -26.53 -8.10 -0.82
N ARG A 189 -26.99 -9.34 -1.05
CA ARG A 189 -26.59 -10.14 -2.23
C ARG A 189 -27.00 -9.48 -3.53
N GLN A 190 -28.26 -9.01 -3.62
CA GLN A 190 -28.77 -8.37 -4.82
C GLN A 190 -28.00 -7.09 -5.15
N ILE A 191 -27.75 -6.25 -4.15
CA ILE A 191 -26.98 -5.01 -4.34
C ILE A 191 -25.55 -5.32 -4.74
N TRP A 192 -24.89 -6.29 -4.08
CA TRP A 192 -23.55 -6.69 -4.46
C TRP A 192 -23.52 -7.10 -5.94
N HIS A 193 -24.47 -7.93 -6.35
CA HIS A 193 -24.62 -8.33 -7.75
C HIS A 193 -24.84 -7.14 -8.71
N ASP A 194 -25.69 -6.19 -8.35
CA ASP A 194 -26.01 -5.04 -9.20
C ASP A 194 -24.84 -4.04 -9.31
N LEU A 195 -24.02 -3.93 -8.27
CA LEU A 195 -22.89 -3.00 -8.22
C LEU A 195 -21.60 -3.60 -8.82
N CYS A 196 -21.43 -4.91 -8.73
CA CYS A 196 -20.20 -5.62 -9.04
C CYS A 196 -20.27 -6.26 -10.44
N ILE A 197 -20.51 -5.45 -11.48
CA ILE A 197 -20.85 -5.94 -12.84
C ILE A 197 -19.71 -6.72 -13.51
N VAL A 198 -18.46 -6.48 -13.12
CA VAL A 198 -17.25 -7.07 -13.73
C VAL A 198 -16.62 -8.07 -12.75
N HIS A 199 -17.14 -9.29 -12.69
CA HIS A 199 -16.59 -10.35 -11.84
C HIS A 199 -16.38 -11.67 -12.61
N ASP A 200 -15.46 -12.49 -12.11
CA ASP A 200 -15.38 -13.92 -12.40
C ASP A 200 -16.71 -14.59 -12.03
N GLY A 201 -17.26 -15.40 -12.94
CA GLY A 201 -18.53 -16.11 -12.70
C GLY A 201 -18.51 -16.99 -11.44
N LEU A 202 -17.31 -17.45 -11.04
CA LEU A 202 -17.13 -18.23 -9.82
C LEU A 202 -17.38 -17.41 -8.54
N ALA A 203 -16.80 -16.20 -8.45
CA ALA A 203 -16.98 -15.31 -7.29
C ALA A 203 -18.45 -14.95 -7.09
N ARG A 204 -19.16 -14.66 -8.19
CA ARG A 204 -20.61 -14.43 -8.18
C ARG A 204 -21.38 -15.63 -7.65
N ALA A 205 -21.10 -16.83 -8.15
CA ALA A 205 -21.79 -18.04 -7.70
C ALA A 205 -21.58 -18.29 -6.20
N ARG A 206 -20.35 -18.10 -5.71
CA ARG A 206 -20.02 -18.25 -4.29
C ARG A 206 -20.77 -17.26 -3.41
N ILE A 207 -20.81 -15.98 -3.78
CA ILE A 207 -21.53 -14.94 -3.01
C ILE A 207 -23.05 -15.15 -3.08
N GLN A 208 -23.58 -15.55 -4.24
CA GLN A 208 -25.01 -15.82 -4.39
C GLN A 208 -25.47 -17.04 -3.58
N GLY A 209 -24.65 -18.09 -3.49
CA GLY A 209 -24.93 -19.27 -2.68
C GLY A 209 -24.56 -19.15 -1.20
N ALA A 210 -23.96 -18.03 -0.79
CA ALA A 210 -23.46 -17.87 0.58
C ALA A 210 -24.60 -17.65 1.58
N ARG A 211 -24.51 -18.36 2.71
CA ARG A 211 -25.38 -18.13 3.88
C ARG A 211 -25.19 -16.74 4.46
N ASP A 212 -23.95 -16.28 4.54
CA ASP A 212 -23.56 -14.96 5.03
C ASP A 212 -22.80 -14.21 3.93
N THR A 213 -23.41 -13.12 3.43
CA THR A 213 -22.87 -12.31 2.36
C THR A 213 -21.54 -11.64 2.74
N LEU A 214 -21.41 -11.14 3.97
CA LEU A 214 -20.19 -10.48 4.42
C LEU A 214 -19.00 -11.44 4.41
N ASP A 215 -19.23 -12.64 4.94
CA ASP A 215 -18.17 -13.65 5.07
C ASP A 215 -17.67 -14.10 3.70
N ALA A 216 -18.58 -14.34 2.76
CA ALA A 216 -18.23 -14.68 1.39
C ALA A 216 -17.50 -13.53 0.69
N VAL A 217 -17.98 -12.30 0.83
CA VAL A 217 -17.37 -11.12 0.21
C VAL A 217 -15.95 -10.87 0.76
N LEU A 218 -15.73 -11.04 2.07
CA LEU A 218 -14.41 -10.93 2.68
C LEU A 218 -13.46 -12.03 2.20
N ALA A 219 -13.95 -13.28 2.09
CA ALA A 219 -13.15 -14.40 1.60
C ALA A 219 -12.75 -14.20 0.13
N GLU A 220 -13.69 -13.85 -0.74
CA GLU A 220 -13.42 -13.55 -2.16
C GLU A 220 -12.49 -12.35 -2.32
N GLY A 221 -12.65 -11.34 -1.47
CA GLY A 221 -11.76 -10.19 -1.37
C GLY A 221 -10.31 -10.61 -1.07
N ALA A 222 -10.12 -11.38 -0.01
CA ALA A 222 -8.80 -11.87 0.39
C ALA A 222 -8.16 -12.78 -0.66
N GLU A 223 -8.92 -13.71 -1.25
CA GLU A 223 -8.44 -14.62 -2.30
C GLU A 223 -8.02 -13.84 -3.55
N SER A 224 -8.87 -12.92 -4.01
CA SER A 224 -8.59 -12.13 -5.22
C SER A 224 -7.39 -11.20 -5.05
N LEU A 225 -7.23 -10.58 -3.88
CA LEU A 225 -6.04 -9.79 -3.59
C LEU A 225 -4.78 -10.65 -3.55
N THR A 226 -4.86 -11.85 -2.94
CA THR A 226 -3.75 -12.78 -2.88
C THR A 226 -3.34 -13.25 -4.27
N ARG A 227 -4.31 -13.61 -5.13
CA ARG A 227 -4.07 -13.96 -6.54
C ARG A 227 -3.43 -12.80 -7.29
N TYR A 228 -3.93 -11.58 -7.12
CA TYR A 228 -3.35 -10.40 -7.75
C TYR A 228 -1.90 -10.19 -7.32
N ILE A 229 -1.60 -10.21 -6.01
CA ILE A 229 -0.23 -10.06 -5.50
C ILE A 229 0.67 -11.17 -6.04
N ALA A 230 0.20 -12.42 -6.05
CA ALA A 230 0.94 -13.55 -6.60
C ALA A 230 1.18 -13.39 -8.11
N GLU A 231 0.20 -12.90 -8.87
CA GLU A 231 0.34 -12.61 -10.28
C GLU A 231 1.33 -11.47 -10.51
N GLN A 232 1.24 -10.36 -9.77
CA GLN A 232 2.21 -9.28 -9.84
C GLN A 232 3.60 -9.78 -9.48
N HIS A 233 3.74 -10.61 -8.45
CA HIS A 233 5.01 -11.26 -8.13
C HIS A 233 5.50 -12.20 -9.24
N SER A 234 4.60 -12.87 -9.96
CA SER A 234 4.95 -13.72 -11.10
C SER A 234 5.33 -12.93 -12.34
N ARG A 235 4.79 -11.72 -12.52
CA ARG A 235 5.20 -10.75 -13.54
C ARG A 235 6.54 -10.12 -13.17
N ILE A 236 6.72 -9.79 -11.88
CA ILE A 236 7.99 -9.30 -11.30
C ILE A 236 9.06 -10.40 -11.32
N LYS A 237 8.68 -11.69 -11.34
CA LYS A 237 9.55 -12.73 -11.92
C LYS A 237 9.66 -12.48 -13.43
N ALA A 238 10.35 -11.38 -13.75
CA ALA A 238 10.97 -11.10 -15.02
C ALA A 238 11.63 -12.39 -15.52
N ALA A 239 11.74 -12.52 -16.84
CA ALA A 239 12.78 -13.37 -17.42
C ALA A 239 14.06 -13.08 -16.63
N GLY A 240 14.51 -14.04 -15.82
CA GLY A 240 15.54 -13.82 -14.82
C GLY A 240 16.83 -13.31 -15.46
N ILE A 241 17.90 -13.17 -14.69
CA ILE A 241 19.22 -13.02 -15.34
C ILE A 241 19.44 -14.26 -16.23
N THR A 242 19.72 -14.03 -17.51
CA THR A 242 19.86 -15.05 -18.57
C THR A 242 21.23 -14.94 -19.24
N GLU A 243 21.59 -15.92 -20.07
CA GLU A 243 22.86 -15.90 -20.82
C GLU A 243 23.04 -14.63 -21.68
N SER A 244 21.94 -13.97 -22.10
CA SER A 244 22.03 -12.69 -22.84
C SER A 244 22.64 -11.55 -22.02
N ASP A 245 22.69 -11.72 -20.70
CA ASP A 245 23.19 -10.76 -19.73
C ASP A 245 24.67 -11.00 -19.39
N ILE A 246 25.32 -12.02 -19.99
CA ILE A 246 26.77 -12.22 -19.86
C ILE A 246 27.52 -11.11 -20.60
N GLY A 247 28.47 -10.46 -19.93
CA GLY A 247 29.25 -9.39 -20.52
C GLY A 247 30.04 -8.58 -19.52
N SER A 248 30.75 -7.57 -20.03
CA SER A 248 31.44 -6.58 -19.20
C SER A 248 30.61 -5.32 -19.07
N TYR A 249 30.66 -4.71 -17.89
CA TYR A 249 29.89 -3.53 -17.50
C TYR A 249 30.81 -2.56 -16.78
N THR A 250 30.49 -1.27 -16.83
CA THR A 250 31.10 -0.25 -15.99
C THR A 250 30.04 0.47 -15.17
N ILE A 251 30.35 0.79 -13.93
CA ILE A 251 29.49 1.67 -13.11
C ILE A 251 29.49 3.05 -13.75
N VAL A 252 28.32 3.67 -13.88
CA VAL A 252 28.23 5.07 -14.34
C VAL A 252 28.04 6.02 -13.17
N ASP A 253 28.72 7.16 -13.24
CA ASP A 253 28.54 8.25 -12.27
C ASP A 253 27.20 8.98 -12.46
N LYS A 254 26.91 9.95 -11.59
CA LYS A 254 25.67 10.75 -11.66
C LYS A 254 25.53 11.56 -12.96
N LYS A 255 26.61 11.77 -13.71
CA LYS A 255 26.65 12.47 -15.01
C LYS A 255 26.64 11.50 -16.20
N GLY A 256 26.58 10.19 -15.96
CA GLY A 256 26.65 9.15 -17.00
C GLY A 256 28.07 8.84 -17.49
N GLY A 257 29.11 9.39 -16.84
CA GLY A 257 30.51 9.10 -17.11
C GLY A 257 30.94 7.75 -16.51
N PRO A 258 32.05 7.15 -16.97
CA PRO A 258 32.57 5.90 -16.40
C PRO A 258 33.09 6.12 -14.97
N GLY A 259 32.64 5.30 -14.02
CA GLY A 259 32.99 5.37 -12.60
C GLY A 259 34.26 4.60 -12.24
N GLY A 260 35.00 4.07 -13.21
CA GLY A 260 36.30 3.40 -13.02
C GLY A 260 36.24 1.96 -12.51
N ILE A 261 35.07 1.47 -12.09
CA ILE A 261 34.86 0.08 -11.71
C ILE A 261 34.25 -0.66 -12.90
N GLU A 262 34.94 -1.69 -13.39
CA GLU A 262 34.40 -2.64 -14.35
C GLU A 262 34.08 -3.96 -13.66
N VAL A 263 32.97 -4.55 -14.10
CA VAL A 263 32.50 -5.85 -13.64
C VAL A 263 32.20 -6.73 -14.84
N THR A 264 32.62 -7.99 -14.79
CA THR A 264 32.31 -8.98 -15.82
C THR A 264 31.41 -10.05 -15.24
N LEU A 265 30.21 -10.17 -15.79
CA LEU A 265 29.24 -11.21 -15.45
C LEU A 265 29.38 -12.37 -16.44
N HIS A 266 29.51 -13.59 -15.92
CA HIS A 266 29.53 -14.82 -16.71
C HIS A 266 28.86 -15.96 -15.93
N ARG A 267 28.77 -17.13 -16.56
CA ARG A 267 28.22 -18.34 -15.96
C ARG A 267 29.23 -19.48 -16.04
N THR A 268 29.52 -20.10 -14.89
CA THR A 268 30.45 -21.23 -14.77
C THR A 268 29.77 -22.32 -13.95
N ASP A 269 29.75 -23.55 -14.46
CA ASP A 269 29.13 -24.71 -13.81
C ASP A 269 27.68 -24.45 -13.34
N GLY A 270 26.91 -23.75 -14.17
CA GLY A 270 25.51 -23.41 -13.91
C GLY A 270 25.29 -22.26 -12.92
N LYS A 271 26.36 -21.74 -12.28
CA LYS A 271 26.32 -20.62 -11.34
C LYS A 271 26.66 -19.29 -12.01
N TRP A 272 26.03 -18.23 -11.53
CA TRP A 272 26.40 -16.88 -11.91
C TRP A 272 27.68 -16.46 -11.19
N VAL A 273 28.63 -15.91 -11.94
CA VAL A 273 29.91 -15.45 -11.39
C VAL A 273 30.16 -14.03 -11.88
N MET A 274 30.48 -13.14 -10.95
CA MET A 274 30.88 -11.77 -11.27
C MET A 274 32.33 -11.52 -10.83
N VAL A 275 33.11 -10.94 -11.72
CA VAL A 275 34.51 -10.54 -11.47
C VAL A 275 34.57 -9.02 -11.47
N GLU A 276 35.02 -8.42 -10.38
CA GLU A 276 35.46 -7.01 -10.37
C GLU A 276 36.97 -6.99 -10.61
N ASN A 277 37.47 -6.03 -11.42
CA ASN A 277 38.85 -5.99 -11.92
C ASN A 277 39.95 -6.37 -10.90
N ASP A 278 39.79 -6.01 -9.62
CA ASP A 278 40.81 -6.23 -8.57
C ASP A 278 40.36 -7.15 -7.43
N LYS A 279 39.13 -7.71 -7.45
CA LYS A 279 38.55 -8.44 -6.30
C LYS A 279 38.28 -9.92 -6.54
N GLY A 280 38.73 -10.45 -7.67
CA GLY A 280 38.53 -11.84 -8.04
C GLY A 280 37.07 -12.18 -8.37
N ALA A 281 36.81 -13.47 -8.58
CA ALA A 281 35.49 -14.00 -8.91
C ALA A 281 34.63 -14.22 -7.66
N THR A 282 33.35 -13.85 -7.74
CA THR A 282 32.38 -14.09 -6.67
C THR A 282 31.15 -14.80 -7.22
N ASP A 283 30.69 -15.83 -6.51
CA ASP A 283 29.48 -16.59 -6.84
C ASP A 283 28.22 -15.78 -6.50
N PHE A 284 27.23 -15.84 -7.39
CA PHE A 284 25.92 -15.25 -7.23
C PHE A 284 24.83 -16.31 -7.36
N ARG A 285 23.72 -16.11 -6.65
CA ARG A 285 22.49 -16.90 -6.80
C ARG A 285 21.33 -16.01 -7.20
N THR A 286 20.29 -16.61 -7.76
CA THR A 286 19.02 -15.90 -7.97
C THR A 286 18.49 -15.37 -6.64
N SER A 287 18.07 -14.10 -6.62
CA SER A 287 17.44 -13.50 -5.45
C SER A 287 16.06 -14.13 -5.24
N SER A 288 15.72 -14.45 -4.01
CA SER A 288 14.35 -14.85 -3.66
C SER A 288 13.39 -13.67 -3.81
N ASN A 289 12.08 -13.94 -3.86
CA ASN A 289 11.08 -12.87 -3.95
C ASN A 289 11.16 -11.88 -2.79
N LYS A 290 11.46 -12.37 -1.56
CA LYS A 290 11.61 -11.51 -0.38
C LYS A 290 12.79 -10.55 -0.56
N GLU A 291 13.93 -11.08 -0.99
CA GLU A 291 15.14 -10.28 -1.18
C GLU A 291 14.99 -9.31 -2.36
N LEU A 292 14.31 -9.72 -3.43
CA LEU A 292 14.01 -8.84 -4.54
C LEU A 292 13.15 -7.65 -4.09
N LEU A 293 12.19 -7.87 -3.19
CA LEU A 293 11.38 -6.78 -2.62
C LEU A 293 12.25 -5.76 -1.86
N GLU A 294 13.22 -6.24 -1.07
CA GLU A 294 14.18 -5.40 -0.36
C GLU A 294 15.09 -4.63 -1.33
N LEU A 295 15.55 -5.28 -2.40
CA LEU A 295 16.34 -4.64 -3.46
C LEU A 295 15.55 -3.58 -4.23
N VAL A 296 14.27 -3.84 -4.52
CA VAL A 296 13.40 -2.93 -5.27
C VAL A 296 13.25 -1.58 -4.55
N HIS A 297 13.23 -1.57 -3.22
CA HIS A 297 13.20 -0.33 -2.42
C HIS A 297 14.49 0.50 -2.51
N SER A 298 15.60 -0.07 -3.00
CA SER A 298 16.86 0.66 -3.20
C SER A 298 16.87 1.52 -4.48
N PHE A 299 15.89 1.32 -5.37
CA PHE A 299 15.75 2.10 -6.59
C PHE A 299 14.88 3.34 -6.35
N PRO A 300 15.07 4.43 -7.14
CA PRO A 300 14.12 5.53 -7.19
C PRO A 300 12.70 5.02 -7.45
N GLY A 301 11.69 5.62 -6.79
CA GLY A 301 10.32 5.10 -6.75
C GLY A 301 9.61 4.99 -8.11
N ASP A 302 10.10 5.67 -9.14
CA ASP A 302 9.61 5.55 -10.52
C ASP A 302 10.15 4.30 -11.24
N ILE A 303 11.31 3.79 -10.85
CA ILE A 303 11.95 2.64 -11.51
C ILE A 303 11.08 1.37 -11.42
N PRO A 304 10.57 0.93 -10.24
CA PRO A 304 9.72 -0.26 -10.17
C PRO A 304 8.38 -0.10 -10.90
N LEU A 305 7.95 1.14 -11.16
CA LEU A 305 6.76 1.42 -11.97
C LEU A 305 7.04 1.20 -13.46
N LEU A 306 8.21 1.65 -13.93
CA LEU A 306 8.60 1.64 -15.35
C LEU A 306 9.29 0.35 -15.80
N PHE A 307 9.94 -0.37 -14.88
CA PHE A 307 10.79 -1.52 -15.20
C PHE A 307 10.37 -2.78 -14.43
N GLU A 308 10.49 -3.93 -15.07
CA GLU A 308 10.59 -5.22 -14.40
C GLU A 308 12.04 -5.44 -13.97
N ILE A 309 12.25 -5.83 -12.71
CA ILE A 309 13.57 -5.94 -12.11
C ILE A 309 13.85 -7.40 -11.78
N ALA A 310 14.93 -7.95 -12.31
CA ALA A 310 15.44 -9.28 -11.98
C ALA A 310 16.82 -9.13 -11.36
N CYS A 311 17.11 -9.80 -10.23
CA CYS A 311 18.42 -9.70 -9.60
C CYS A 311 19.01 -11.08 -9.26
N ILE A 312 20.32 -11.20 -9.44
CA ILE A 312 21.16 -12.20 -8.78
C ILE A 312 21.94 -11.51 -7.68
N GLN A 313 22.30 -12.21 -6.61
CA GLN A 313 23.03 -11.62 -5.49
C GLN A 313 23.93 -12.59 -4.74
N ASN A 314 24.81 -12.01 -3.93
CA ASN A 314 25.57 -12.69 -2.89
C ASN A 314 25.43 -11.91 -1.56
N ALA A 315 26.30 -12.17 -0.58
CA ALA A 315 26.21 -11.52 0.73
C ALA A 315 26.52 -10.00 0.73
N GLY A 316 27.21 -9.47 -0.30
CA GLY A 316 27.67 -8.09 -0.32
C GLY A 316 27.10 -7.24 -1.46
N GLN A 317 26.46 -7.84 -2.47
CA GLN A 317 25.94 -7.12 -3.62
C GLN A 317 24.92 -7.91 -4.44
N ALA A 318 24.10 -7.18 -5.21
CA ALA A 318 23.20 -7.72 -6.21
C ALA A 318 23.46 -7.10 -7.59
N PHE A 319 23.44 -7.92 -8.63
CA PHE A 319 23.41 -7.48 -10.02
C PHE A 319 21.98 -7.59 -10.53
N CYS A 320 21.42 -6.48 -11.01
CA CYS A 320 20.04 -6.36 -11.41
C CYS A 320 19.90 -5.97 -12.88
N ARG A 321 18.99 -6.65 -13.58
CA ARG A 321 18.49 -6.33 -14.92
C ARG A 321 17.18 -5.58 -14.80
N LEU A 322 17.02 -4.52 -15.58
CA LEU A 322 15.83 -3.67 -15.63
C LEU A 322 15.23 -3.72 -17.04
N ASN A 323 14.13 -4.46 -17.23
CA ASN A 323 13.42 -4.50 -18.52
C ASN A 323 12.31 -3.46 -18.53
N LYS A 324 12.28 -2.56 -19.51
CA LYS A 324 11.23 -1.54 -19.58
C LYS A 324 9.88 -2.20 -19.89
N LYS A 325 8.85 -1.95 -19.07
CA LYS A 325 7.54 -2.64 -19.18
C LYS A 325 6.81 -2.35 -20.49
N ASP A 326 6.93 -1.13 -21.02
CA ASP A 326 6.28 -0.71 -22.27
C ASP A 326 7.10 -1.07 -23.52
N ASP A 327 8.36 -1.46 -23.35
CA ASP A 327 9.28 -1.82 -24.42
C ASP A 327 10.35 -2.81 -23.89
N PRO A 328 10.03 -4.12 -23.84
CA PRO A 328 10.93 -5.14 -23.30
C PRO A 328 12.28 -5.26 -24.01
N THR A 329 12.43 -4.63 -25.19
CA THR A 329 13.71 -4.56 -25.91
C THR A 329 14.71 -3.59 -25.26
N LYS A 330 14.21 -2.65 -24.44
CA LYS A 330 15.03 -1.71 -23.68
C LYS A 330 15.39 -2.32 -22.33
N VAL A 331 16.67 -2.67 -22.21
CA VAL A 331 17.24 -3.29 -21.00
C VAL A 331 18.27 -2.35 -20.37
N GLY A 332 18.09 -2.06 -19.09
CA GLY A 332 19.06 -1.41 -18.21
C GLY A 332 19.70 -2.41 -17.24
N TYR A 333 20.78 -2.00 -16.60
CA TYR A 333 21.48 -2.80 -15.59
C TYR A 333 21.86 -1.93 -14.40
N ALA A 334 21.87 -2.52 -13.21
CA ALA A 334 22.30 -1.86 -11.99
C ALA A 334 23.07 -2.83 -11.09
N LEU A 335 24.00 -2.29 -10.31
CA LEU A 335 24.66 -2.98 -9.23
C LEU A 335 24.17 -2.37 -7.91
N VAL A 336 23.61 -3.19 -7.03
CA VAL A 336 23.16 -2.78 -5.69
C VAL A 336 24.19 -3.26 -4.68
N ARG A 337 24.80 -2.33 -3.93
CA ARG A 337 25.74 -2.69 -2.85
C ARG A 337 24.94 -3.00 -1.58
N LEU A 338 25.12 -4.20 -1.04
CA LEU A 338 24.51 -4.68 0.21
C LEU A 338 25.53 -4.52 1.34
N ALA A 339 25.83 -3.26 1.69
CA ALA A 339 26.65 -2.97 2.86
C ALA A 339 25.81 -3.13 4.15
N THR A 340 26.42 -2.96 5.33
CA THR A 340 25.73 -2.98 6.64
C THR A 340 24.73 -1.82 6.86
N GLY A 341 24.27 -1.17 5.80
CA GLY A 341 23.36 -0.03 5.81
C GLY A 341 22.32 -0.16 4.71
N GLU A 342 21.67 0.96 4.35
CA GLU A 342 20.70 0.97 3.26
C GLU A 342 21.35 0.54 1.93
N PRO A 343 20.74 -0.38 1.17
CA PRO A 343 21.26 -0.78 -0.13
C PRO A 343 21.32 0.41 -1.08
N ILE A 344 22.42 0.54 -1.82
CA ILE A 344 22.64 1.65 -2.76
C ILE A 344 22.69 1.09 -4.18
N ALA A 345 21.71 1.46 -5.00
CA ALA A 345 21.69 1.13 -6.43
C ALA A 345 22.60 2.05 -7.24
N GLN A 346 23.45 1.46 -8.07
CA GLN A 346 24.36 2.15 -9.00
C GLN A 346 24.06 1.69 -10.42
N SER A 347 23.85 2.62 -11.34
CA SER A 347 23.60 2.29 -12.75
C SER A 347 24.85 1.67 -13.39
N LEU A 348 24.63 0.69 -14.27
CA LEU A 348 25.67 0.04 -15.06
C LEU A 348 25.49 0.37 -16.55
N ARG A 349 26.60 0.61 -17.25
CA ARG A 349 26.66 0.64 -18.70
C ARG A 349 27.37 -0.60 -19.21
N ARG A 350 26.69 -1.35 -20.09
CA ARG A 350 27.29 -2.52 -20.75
C ARG A 350 28.37 -2.06 -21.73
N LEU A 351 29.55 -2.69 -21.66
CA LEU A 351 30.71 -2.42 -22.50
C LEU A 351 30.79 -3.38 -23.70
N THR A 352 30.29 -4.60 -23.53
CA THR A 352 30.28 -5.62 -24.58
C THR A 352 28.91 -5.74 -25.25
N PRO A 353 28.85 -6.08 -26.54
CA PRO A 353 27.58 -6.44 -27.17
C PRO A 353 26.96 -7.67 -26.46
N PRO A 354 25.64 -7.87 -26.58
CA PRO A 354 24.98 -9.09 -26.11
C PRO A 354 25.67 -10.34 -26.64
N ALA A 355 25.95 -11.30 -25.76
CA ALA A 355 26.37 -12.62 -26.18
C ALA A 355 25.31 -13.16 -27.15
N LYS A 356 25.74 -13.59 -28.35
CA LYS A 356 24.82 -14.27 -29.27
C LYS A 356 24.34 -15.53 -28.56
N SER A 357 23.03 -15.73 -28.47
CA SER A 357 22.49 -16.93 -27.83
C SER A 357 23.10 -18.16 -28.50
N ALA A 358 23.55 -19.13 -27.70
CA ALA A 358 24.20 -20.35 -28.20
C ALA A 358 23.33 -21.11 -29.23
N SER A 359 22.01 -20.88 -29.22
CA SER A 359 21.07 -21.40 -30.22
C SER A 359 21.39 -21.00 -31.67
N SER A 360 22.18 -19.96 -31.93
CA SER A 360 22.60 -19.61 -33.30
C SER A 360 23.93 -20.24 -33.72
N LEU A 361 24.70 -20.82 -32.78
CA LEU A 361 25.99 -21.46 -33.05
C LEU A 361 25.82 -22.96 -33.33
N ASP A 362 24.81 -23.60 -32.76
CA ASP A 362 24.43 -24.98 -33.11
C ASP A 362 23.73 -25.08 -34.48
N ALA A 363 23.28 -23.97 -35.07
CA ALA A 363 22.76 -23.94 -36.44
C ALA A 363 23.87 -23.84 -37.52
N LEU A 364 25.14 -23.83 -37.11
CA LEU A 364 26.33 -23.75 -37.98
C LEU A 364 27.28 -24.95 -37.81
N ARG A 365 26.86 -25.98 -37.06
CA ARG A 365 27.47 -27.30 -37.02
C ARG A 365 26.49 -28.31 -37.59
#